data_AF-A0A1I5FQW7-F1
#
_entry.id   AF-A0A1I5FQW7-F1
#
_cell.length_a   1.000
_cell.length_b   1.000
_cell.length_c   1.000
_cell.angle_alpha   90.00
_cell.angle_beta   90.00
_cell.angle_gamma   90.00
#
_symmetry.space_group_name_H-M   'P 1'
#
loop_
_entity.id
_entity.type
_entity.pdbx_description
1 polymer ?
#
loop_
_entity_poly.entity_id
_entity_poly.type
_entity_poly.pdbx_seq_one_letter_code
_entity_poly.pdbx_strand_id
1 'polypeptide(L)'
;MQQQTCPVLTLAQKYDLVAKQWLESESDANYQKLGHMVLAADHLTPQSITGATFQIACAVSELDVIARGGDAPHIRLAAERRVLRLLRNALIFLEECSADLPSAWKFVIPAGDGQLKRKYGSN
;
A
#
# COMPACT_ATOMS: atom_id res chain seq x y z
N MET A 1 -14.91 19.95 13.18
CA MET A 1 -13.86 19.02 12.73
C MET A 1 -14.30 18.45 11.39
N GLN A 2 -13.78 18.99 10.28
CA GLN A 2 -14.03 18.42 8.95
C GLN A 2 -13.21 17.13 8.84
N GLN A 3 -13.86 15.98 8.70
CA GLN A 3 -13.18 14.73 8.34
C GLN A 3 -12.50 14.95 7.00
N GLN A 4 -11.16 15.08 7.01
CA GLN A 4 -10.36 14.98 5.80
C GLN A 4 -10.54 13.56 5.26
N THR A 5 -11.46 13.38 4.32
CA THR A 5 -11.63 12.13 3.57
C THR A 5 -10.30 11.82 2.88
N CYS A 6 -9.57 10.82 3.38
CA CYS A 6 -8.38 10.32 2.72
C CYS A 6 -8.82 9.59 1.43
N PRO A 7 -8.57 10.15 0.23
CA PRO A 7 -9.11 9.61 -1.02
C PRO A 7 -8.60 8.19 -1.30
N VAL A 8 -7.37 7.89 -0.85
CA VAL A 8 -6.74 6.57 -0.98
C VAL A 8 -7.47 5.51 -0.17
N LEU A 9 -7.89 5.82 1.06
CA LEU A 9 -8.56 4.86 1.92
C LEU A 9 -9.92 4.44 1.35
N THR A 10 -10.69 5.42 0.88
CA THR A 10 -11.99 5.16 0.22
C THR A 10 -11.81 4.34 -1.05
N LEU A 11 -10.73 4.59 -1.81
CA LEU A 11 -10.42 3.84 -3.01
C LEU A 11 -10.00 2.40 -2.67
N ALA A 12 -9.18 2.20 -1.65
CA ALA A 12 -8.76 0.88 -1.16
C ALA A 12 -9.94 0.00 -0.76
N GLN A 13 -10.87 0.55 0.02
CA GLN A 13 -12.08 -0.18 0.45
C GLN A 13 -12.96 -0.61 -0.74
N LYS A 14 -13.10 0.28 -1.73
CA LYS A 14 -13.83 -0.03 -2.96
C LYS A 14 -13.13 -1.09 -3.80
N TYR A 15 -11.80 -1.01 -3.90
CA TYR A 15 -10.99 -1.99 -4.61
C TYR A 15 -11.16 -3.37 -4.00
N ASP A 16 -11.03 -3.50 -2.68
CA ASP A 16 -11.19 -4.79 -1.99
C ASP A 16 -12.58 -5.40 -2.21
N LEU A 17 -13.63 -4.58 -2.20
CA LEU A 17 -14.99 -5.04 -2.48
C LEU A 17 -15.13 -5.55 -3.92
N VAL A 18 -14.65 -4.80 -4.90
CA VAL A 18 -14.74 -5.19 -6.31
C VAL A 18 -13.84 -6.38 -6.61
N ALA A 19 -12.68 -6.50 -5.96
CA ALA A 19 -11.77 -7.62 -6.12
C ALA A 19 -12.40 -8.92 -5.63
N LYS A 20 -13.12 -8.88 -4.49
CA LYS A 20 -13.90 -10.02 -4.00
C LYS A 20 -15.01 -10.41 -4.97
N GLN A 21 -15.77 -9.43 -5.48
CA GLN A 21 -16.81 -9.68 -6.47
C GLN A 21 -16.26 -10.29 -7.76
N TRP A 22 -15.08 -9.84 -8.20
CA TRP A 22 -14.41 -10.43 -9.35
C TRP A 22 -13.94 -11.86 -9.10
N LEU A 23 -13.39 -12.16 -7.92
CA LEU A 23 -13.00 -13.53 -7.54
C LEU A 23 -14.19 -14.50 -7.53
N GLU A 24 -15.38 -14.02 -7.18
CA GLU A 24 -16.60 -14.85 -7.15
C GLU A 24 -17.25 -15.04 -8.53
N SER A 25 -17.11 -14.05 -9.42
CA SER A 25 -17.89 -13.99 -10.65
C SER A 25 -17.08 -13.98 -11.95
N GLU A 26 -15.75 -13.83 -11.86
CA GLU A 26 -14.79 -13.63 -12.97
C GLU A 26 -15.26 -12.64 -14.05
N SER A 27 -15.99 -11.59 -13.64
CA SER A 27 -16.63 -10.68 -14.60
C SER A 27 -15.63 -9.68 -15.19
N ASP A 28 -15.55 -9.61 -16.52
CA ASP A 28 -14.75 -8.61 -17.25
C ASP A 28 -15.06 -7.16 -16.84
N ALA A 29 -16.32 -6.86 -16.52
CA ALA A 29 -16.72 -5.53 -16.07
C ALA A 29 -16.10 -5.17 -14.70
N ASN A 30 -15.99 -6.14 -13.80
CA ASN A 30 -15.33 -5.93 -12.51
C ASN A 30 -13.82 -5.83 -12.67
N TYR A 31 -13.23 -6.63 -13.56
CA TYR A 31 -11.82 -6.53 -13.91
C TYR A 31 -11.45 -5.14 -14.46
N GLN A 32 -12.25 -4.60 -15.38
CA GLN A 32 -12.06 -3.24 -15.90
C GLN A 32 -12.18 -2.17 -14.80
N LYS A 33 -13.14 -2.30 -13.89
CA LYS A 33 -13.27 -1.40 -12.74
C LYS A 33 -12.03 -1.41 -11.84
N LEU A 34 -11.46 -2.60 -11.58
CA LEU A 34 -10.21 -2.72 -10.82
C LEU A 34 -9.08 -1.98 -11.53
N GLY A 35 -8.94 -2.17 -12.85
CA GLY A 35 -7.96 -1.45 -13.66
C GLY A 35 -8.09 0.08 -13.56
N HIS A 36 -9.32 0.61 -13.64
CA HIS A 36 -9.55 2.05 -13.45
C HIS A 36 -9.17 2.55 -12.06
N MET A 37 -9.39 1.75 -11.01
CA MET A 37 -8.97 2.11 -9.64
C MET A 37 -7.46 2.12 -9.50
N VAL A 38 -6.74 1.20 -10.14
CA VAL A 38 -5.27 1.19 -10.18
C VAL A 38 -4.73 2.45 -10.87
N LEU A 39 -5.32 2.84 -12.00
CA LEU A 39 -4.95 4.09 -12.69
C LEU A 39 -5.18 5.32 -11.81
N ALA A 40 -6.27 5.34 -11.02
CA ALA A 40 -6.51 6.42 -10.06
C ALA A 40 -5.50 6.41 -8.92
N ALA A 41 -5.11 5.23 -8.42
CA ALA A 41 -4.15 5.08 -7.33
C ALA A 41 -2.74 5.60 -7.67
N ASP A 42 -2.35 5.51 -8.94
CA ASP A 42 -1.05 5.99 -9.46
C ASP A 42 -0.80 7.49 -9.24
N HIS A 43 -1.87 8.27 -9.09
CA HIS A 43 -1.82 9.71 -8.88
C HIS A 43 -2.01 10.14 -7.42
N LEU A 44 -2.09 9.19 -6.49
CA LEU A 44 -2.32 9.47 -5.08
C LEU A 44 -1.08 9.13 -4.24
N THR A 45 -0.94 9.84 -3.13
CA THR A 45 0.07 9.55 -2.11
C THR A 45 -0.62 8.90 -0.91
N PRO A 46 -0.11 7.75 -0.41
CA PRO A 46 -0.71 7.11 0.74
C PRO A 46 -0.48 7.96 1.99
N GLN A 47 -1.51 8.06 2.84
CA GLN A 47 -1.47 8.78 4.12
C GLN A 47 -1.72 7.85 5.31
N SER A 48 -1.76 6.54 5.05
CA SER A 48 -2.00 5.50 6.04
C SER A 48 -1.36 4.19 5.58
N ILE A 49 -1.10 3.29 6.54
CA ILE A 49 -0.60 1.95 6.26
C ILE A 49 -1.54 1.22 5.28
N THR A 50 -2.86 1.30 5.49
CA THR A 50 -3.85 0.73 4.57
C THR A 50 -3.72 1.28 3.15
N GLY A 51 -3.47 2.59 3.00
CA GLY A 51 -3.26 3.20 1.69
C GLY A 51 -1.97 2.71 1.01
N ALA A 52 -0.89 2.53 1.77
CA ALA A 52 0.35 1.97 1.26
C ALA A 52 0.18 0.50 0.84
N THR A 53 -0.50 -0.31 1.66
CA THR A 53 -0.85 -1.71 1.32
C THR A 53 -1.69 -1.80 0.05
N PHE A 54 -2.66 -0.90 -0.10
CA PHE A 54 -3.48 -0.81 -1.32
C PHE A 54 -2.64 -0.49 -2.56
N GLN A 55 -1.69 0.45 -2.47
CA GLN A 55 -0.80 0.74 -3.59
C GLN A 55 0.11 -0.43 -3.97
N ILE A 56 0.58 -1.20 -2.98
CA ILE A 56 1.32 -2.44 -3.22
C ILE A 56 0.41 -3.46 -3.92
N ALA A 57 -0.84 -3.63 -3.49
CA ALA A 57 -1.79 -4.52 -4.15
C ALA A 57 -2.07 -4.10 -5.61
N CYS A 58 -2.21 -2.80 -5.87
CA CYS A 58 -2.33 -2.25 -7.22
C CYS A 58 -1.09 -2.57 -8.06
N ALA A 59 0.11 -2.39 -7.50
CA ALA A 59 1.36 -2.71 -8.20
C ALA A 59 1.44 -4.20 -8.56
N VAL A 60 1.04 -5.09 -7.66
CA VAL A 60 0.99 -6.54 -7.94
C VAL A 60 0.04 -6.85 -9.10
N SER A 61 -1.15 -6.25 -9.14
CA SER A 61 -2.09 -6.46 -10.26
C SER A 61 -1.55 -5.99 -11.62
N GLU A 62 -0.71 -4.95 -11.65
CA GLU A 62 -0.07 -4.48 -12.88
C GLU A 62 1.07 -5.40 -13.34
N LEU A 63 1.68 -6.18 -12.44
CA LEU A 63 2.66 -7.20 -12.84
C LEU A 63 2.02 -8.27 -13.73
N ASP A 64 0.74 -8.60 -13.54
CA ASP A 64 0.02 -9.53 -14.42
C ASP A 64 -0.13 -8.97 -15.84
N VAL A 65 -0.37 -7.66 -15.96
CA VAL A 65 -0.41 -6.95 -17.25
C VAL A 65 0.97 -7.00 -17.93
N ILE A 66 2.05 -6.86 -17.15
CA ILE A 66 3.42 -6.93 -17.67
C ILE A 66 3.75 -8.35 -18.16
N ALA A 67 3.39 -9.36 -17.39
CA ALA A 67 3.65 -10.76 -17.70
C ALA A 67 2.87 -11.24 -18.94
N ARG A 68 1.63 -10.76 -19.12
CA ARG A 68 0.76 -11.16 -20.24
C ARG A 68 0.88 -10.25 -21.47
N GLY A 69 1.38 -9.03 -21.31
CA GLY A 69 1.40 -7.97 -22.34
C GLY A 69 2.46 -8.13 -23.44
N GLY A 70 2.77 -9.36 -23.87
CA GLY A 70 3.77 -9.63 -24.91
C GLY A 70 3.49 -8.93 -26.25
N ASP A 71 2.21 -8.80 -26.61
CA ASP A 71 1.78 -8.29 -27.92
C ASP A 71 1.60 -6.76 -27.97
N ALA A 72 1.78 -6.07 -26.85
CA ALA A 72 1.57 -4.62 -26.74
C ALA A 72 2.67 -3.93 -25.90
N PRO A 73 3.85 -3.66 -26.49
CA PRO A 73 5.01 -3.15 -25.75
C PRO A 73 4.75 -1.80 -25.08
N HIS A 74 3.90 -0.95 -25.66
CA HIS A 74 3.53 0.33 -25.06
C HIS A 74 2.67 0.18 -23.81
N ILE A 75 1.78 -0.82 -23.77
CA ILE A 75 0.96 -1.13 -22.60
C ILE A 75 1.84 -1.69 -21.49
N ARG A 76 2.75 -2.59 -21.83
CA ARG A 76 3.74 -3.15 -20.88
C ARG A 76 4.59 -2.05 -20.24
N LEU A 77 5.18 -1.16 -21.04
CA LEU A 77 6.01 -0.06 -20.53
C LEU A 77 5.21 0.89 -19.63
N ALA A 78 3.95 1.15 -19.97
CA ALA A 78 3.07 1.97 -19.13
C ALA A 78 2.78 1.29 -17.78
N ALA A 79 2.53 -0.02 -17.77
CA ALA A 79 2.35 -0.80 -16.56
C ALA A 79 3.62 -0.83 -15.70
N GLU A 80 4.80 -1.07 -16.29
CA GLU A 80 6.09 -1.03 -15.59
C GLU A 80 6.30 0.32 -14.85
N ARG A 81 5.99 1.44 -15.52
CA ARG A 81 6.09 2.77 -14.93
C ARG A 81 5.12 2.97 -13.77
N ARG A 82 3.88 2.46 -13.87
CA ARG A 82 2.89 2.52 -12.78
C ARG A 82 3.34 1.70 -11.59
N VAL A 83 3.82 0.47 -11.80
CA VAL A 83 4.37 -0.39 -10.73
C VAL A 83 5.45 0.35 -9.95
N LEU A 84 6.43 0.95 -10.66
CA LEU A 84 7.51 1.69 -10.01
C LEU A 84 7.00 2.88 -9.20
N ARG A 85 5.99 3.61 -9.70
CA ARG A 85 5.43 4.77 -9.01
C ARG A 85 4.64 4.36 -7.76
N LEU A 86 3.76 3.38 -7.88
CA LEU A 86 2.97 2.84 -6.78
C LEU A 86 3.87 2.32 -5.64
N LEU A 87 4.89 1.52 -5.97
CA LEU A 87 5.84 1.00 -4.99
C LEU A 87 6.69 2.10 -4.36
N ARG A 88 7.12 3.09 -5.13
CA ARG A 88 7.87 4.24 -4.61
C ARG A 88 7.04 5.04 -3.60
N ASN A 89 5.78 5.32 -3.91
CA ASN A 89 4.90 6.07 -3.03
C ASN A 89 4.62 5.30 -1.73
N ALA A 90 4.40 3.99 -1.81
CA ALA A 90 4.25 3.13 -0.64
C ALA A 90 5.52 3.07 0.21
N LEU A 91 6.70 2.94 -0.42
CA LEU A 91 7.98 2.87 0.27
C LEU A 91 8.28 4.16 1.05
N ILE A 92 8.13 5.33 0.42
CA ILE A 92 8.38 6.64 1.05
C ILE A 92 7.55 6.77 2.34
N PHE A 93 6.26 6.45 2.26
CA PHE A 93 5.37 6.53 3.43
C PHE A 93 5.77 5.54 4.53
N LEU A 94 6.14 4.30 4.18
CA LEU A 94 6.56 3.30 5.15
C LEU A 94 7.89 3.64 5.82
N GLU A 95 8.84 4.21 5.06
CA GLU A 95 10.10 4.72 5.59
C GLU A 95 9.85 5.86 6.60
N GLU A 96 9.02 6.84 6.25
CA GLU A 96 8.61 7.93 7.14
C GLU A 96 7.98 7.36 8.44
N CYS A 97 7.03 6.43 8.34
CA CYS A 97 6.42 5.79 9.50
C CYS A 97 7.43 5.02 10.36
N SER A 98 8.41 4.36 9.73
CA SER A 98 9.46 3.62 10.44
C SER A 98 10.45 4.52 11.17
N ALA A 99 10.71 5.72 10.63
CA ALA A 99 11.55 6.72 11.29
C ALA A 99 10.90 7.24 12.59
N ASP A 100 9.57 7.24 12.65
CA ASP A 100 8.79 7.60 13.83
C ASP A 100 8.66 6.48 14.87
N LEU A 101 8.94 5.22 14.51
CA LEU A 101 8.81 4.08 15.43
C LEU A 101 9.71 4.20 16.70
N PRO A 102 11.00 4.58 16.59
CA PRO A 102 11.86 4.78 17.75
C PRO A 102 11.37 5.87 18.72
N SER A 103 10.66 6.89 18.23
CA SER A 103 10.08 7.94 19.07
C SER A 103 8.75 7.49 19.69
N ALA A 104 7.92 6.75 18.94
CA ALA A 104 6.66 6.16 19.42
C ALA A 104 6.89 5.10 20.51
N TRP A 105 7.97 4.32 20.45
CA TRP A 105 8.30 3.31 21.46
C TRP A 105 8.49 3.90 22.87
N LYS A 106 8.91 5.17 22.99
CA LYS A 106 9.01 5.87 24.28
C LYS A 106 7.66 6.06 24.97
N PHE A 107 6.56 6.05 24.20
CA PHE A 107 5.21 6.23 24.73
C PHE A 107 4.48 4.89 24.95
N VAL A 108 4.86 3.83 24.23
CA VAL A 108 4.20 2.51 24.29
C VAL A 108 4.83 1.59 25.34
N ILE A 109 6.08 1.82 25.74
CA ILE A 109 6.72 1.10 26.85
C ILE A 109 6.88 2.08 28.02
N PRO A 110 5.96 2.12 29.02
CA PRO A 110 6.07 3.01 30.18
C PRO A 110 7.14 2.56 31.19
N ALA A 111 8.05 1.67 30.80
CA ALA A 111 9.04 1.10 31.69
C ALA A 111 10.39 0.94 30.99
N GLY A 112 11.34 1.79 31.37
CA GLY A 112 12.63 1.20 31.72
C GLY A 112 13.91 1.88 31.23
N ASP A 113 14.06 3.19 31.40
CA ASP A 113 15.42 3.72 31.62
C ASP A 113 16.05 3.15 32.91
N GLY A 114 15.23 2.58 33.82
CA GLY A 114 15.67 1.99 35.08
C GLY A 114 15.54 0.46 35.24
N GLN A 115 14.85 -0.27 34.36
CA GLN A 115 14.55 -1.70 34.59
C GLN A 115 15.36 -2.69 33.75
N LEU A 116 16.00 -2.25 32.65
CA LEU A 116 16.88 -3.14 31.86
C LEU A 116 18.25 -3.39 32.53
N LYS A 117 18.64 -2.64 33.56
CA LYS A 117 19.93 -2.81 34.26
C LYS A 117 20.01 -3.94 35.30
N ARG A 118 18.92 -4.68 35.58
CA ARG A 118 18.93 -5.73 36.64
C ARG A 118 18.83 -7.17 36.16
N LYS A 119 18.94 -7.46 34.86
CA LYS A 119 18.93 -8.86 34.36
C LYS A 119 20.25 -9.37 33.77
N TYR A 120 21.30 -8.57 33.79
CA TYR A 120 22.68 -9.06 33.69
C TYR A 120 23.36 -8.79 35.03
N GLY A 121 22.88 -9.50 36.05
CA GLY A 121 23.63 -9.65 37.28
C GLY A 121 24.94 -10.37 36.95
N SER A 122 26.01 -9.74 37.40
CA SER A 122 27.32 -10.29 37.71
C SER A 122 27.45 -11.82 37.62
N ASN A 123 28.37 -12.26 36.78
CA ASN A 123 29.36 -13.26 37.15
C ASN A 123 30.73 -12.72 36.76
#